data_AF-A0A9W4HY91-F1
#
_entry.id   AF-A0A9W4HY91-F1
#
_cell.length_a   1.000
_cell.length_b   1.000
_cell.length_c   1.000
_cell.angle_alpha   90.00
_cell.angle_beta   90.00
_cell.angle_gamma   90.00
#
_symmetry.space_group_name_H-M   'P 1'
#
loop_
_entity.id
_entity.type
_entity.pdbx_description
1 polymer ?
#
loop_
_entity_poly.entity_id
_entity_poly.type
_entity_poly.pdbx_seq_one_letter_code
_entity_poly.pdbx_strand_id
1 'polypeptide(L)'
;MSKRRRDRSDSDLPPKRIRTVDLRSVDRLSGLSNELLLHILSFLSVSSLNICQRLSHRFHALGGDSELWKRQYYSQWVQPRARRLANSKRTTLPARADYSPRVANWFDHGHLEHEGNWKRQYRLRHNWSRGLCRVTEVEFPEPPCPPTLVRFCAGIVFTVDSACGLRAWTANDPASCLASVSLSTRPNSPVNPTALAVSQSYGNIVISVGTENGHLSLFLLDPQTSKLALQSSYAACNGAITAMAMSTSYLLVVSQYTNLILYDMHHGSHQKWQYSGAATPRQLASLKADNILAPMTLSLRVSQSDIIATVVYSFFHIGCGWSIGIQELRLNKDGQQLDSRLATTVDSQYGVRPSRGSQPSKRHSAEPGQSQSTPGAPFILHQQPPTSLSYSHPYLLTSHADNTLTMYLVVSTADDLFVQGGRRLWGHTSSVSAVQVTKRGKAVSVSSRGDEIRIWELETAISSLGTRKAPKEEHGIQLSAGSKHEPAPALPRTLSESLNSKSQETSPLSIMQDCVGFDEERVLLLREKGVGTQLLECYDFT
;
A
#
# COMPACT_ATOMS: atom_id res chain seq x y z
N MET A 1 -60.25 18.90 -49.13
CA MET A 1 -61.51 18.95 -48.34
C MET A 1 -61.62 17.59 -47.64
N SER A 2 -61.77 17.44 -46.33
CA SER A 2 -62.71 18.07 -45.41
C SER A 2 -62.12 18.20 -44.00
N LYS A 3 -62.57 19.24 -43.29
CA LYS A 3 -62.21 19.61 -41.92
C LYS A 3 -62.65 18.53 -40.92
N ARG A 4 -61.78 18.14 -39.98
CA ARG A 4 -62.21 17.59 -38.68
C ARG A 4 -61.97 18.62 -37.57
N ARG A 5 -63.09 18.99 -36.97
CA ARG A 5 -63.31 19.89 -35.82
C ARG A 5 -62.37 19.56 -34.66
N ARG A 6 -61.72 20.59 -34.11
CA ARG A 6 -61.18 20.57 -32.74
C ARG A 6 -62.34 20.87 -31.80
N ASP A 7 -62.82 19.86 -31.09
CA ASP A 7 -63.64 20.10 -29.90
C ASP A 7 -62.73 20.47 -28.74
N ARG A 8 -63.08 21.60 -28.11
CA ARG A 8 -62.57 22.04 -26.82
C ARG A 8 -63.16 21.15 -25.74
N SER A 9 -62.31 20.51 -24.96
CA SER A 9 -62.61 20.11 -23.59
C SER A 9 -61.41 20.47 -22.72
N ASP A 10 -61.42 21.72 -22.24
CA ASP A 10 -60.67 22.14 -21.05
C ASP A 10 -61.30 21.44 -19.85
N SER A 11 -60.57 20.53 -19.21
CA SER A 11 -60.76 20.22 -17.79
C SER A 11 -59.54 19.50 -17.22
N ASP A 12 -58.90 20.21 -16.28
CA ASP A 12 -58.13 19.71 -15.14
C ASP A 12 -56.76 19.08 -15.37
N LEU A 13 -55.80 19.92 -15.80
CA LEU A 13 -54.40 19.75 -15.37
C LEU A 13 -54.20 20.54 -14.07
N PRO A 14 -53.58 19.95 -13.02
CA PRO A 14 -53.35 20.66 -11.78
C PRO A 14 -52.47 21.90 -12.06
N PRO A 15 -52.80 23.08 -11.52
CA PRO A 15 -52.03 24.29 -11.78
C PRO A 15 -50.58 24.06 -11.34
N LYS A 16 -49.62 24.36 -12.23
CA LYS A 16 -48.21 24.49 -11.87
C LYS A 16 -48.14 25.37 -10.63
N ARG A 17 -47.67 24.80 -9.52
CA ARG A 17 -47.53 25.44 -8.21
C ARG A 17 -46.93 26.84 -8.41
N ILE A 18 -47.76 27.87 -8.27
CA ILE A 18 -47.32 29.27 -8.30
C ILE A 18 -46.41 29.43 -7.09
N ARG A 19 -45.11 29.67 -7.33
CA ARG A 19 -44.18 30.05 -6.27
C ARG A 19 -44.65 31.39 -5.73
N THR A 20 -45.23 31.38 -4.54
CA THR A 20 -45.37 32.57 -3.71
C THR A 20 -43.94 33.07 -3.42
N VAL A 21 -43.48 34.05 -4.20
CA VAL A 21 -42.25 34.76 -3.92
C VAL A 21 -42.53 35.62 -2.71
N ASP A 22 -42.05 35.20 -1.55
CA ASP A 22 -41.96 36.08 -0.38
C ASP A 22 -41.13 37.31 -0.77
N LEU A 23 -41.81 38.45 -0.89
CA LEU A 23 -41.28 39.79 -1.21
C LEU A 23 -40.29 40.35 -0.16
N ARG A 24 -39.73 39.49 0.71
CA ARG A 24 -38.73 39.84 1.73
C ARG A 24 -37.42 39.06 1.64
N SER A 25 -37.32 38.04 0.79
CA SER A 25 -36.00 37.42 0.52
C SER A 25 -35.37 38.09 -0.70
N VAL A 26 -34.63 39.17 -0.45
CA VAL A 26 -33.79 39.77 -1.51
C VAL A 26 -32.71 38.75 -1.84
N ASP A 27 -32.86 38.07 -2.97
CA ASP A 27 -31.84 37.17 -3.50
C ASP A 27 -30.65 38.00 -3.99
N ARG A 28 -29.77 38.35 -3.06
CA ARG A 28 -28.54 39.11 -3.32
C ARG A 28 -27.46 38.26 -4.00
N LEU A 29 -27.66 36.94 -4.10
CA LEU A 29 -26.67 35.99 -4.61
C LEU A 29 -26.86 35.74 -6.11
N SER A 30 -28.10 35.76 -6.61
CA SER A 30 -28.35 35.59 -8.05
C SER A 30 -27.82 36.74 -8.91
N GLY A 31 -27.75 37.96 -8.38
CA GLY A 31 -27.22 39.14 -9.08
C GLY A 31 -25.69 39.26 -9.15
N LEU A 32 -24.94 38.42 -8.43
CA LEU A 32 -23.47 38.49 -8.42
C LEU A 32 -22.86 37.84 -9.67
N SER A 33 -21.64 38.25 -10.05
CA SER A 33 -20.88 37.57 -11.10
C SER A 33 -20.39 36.19 -10.63
N ASN A 34 -20.00 35.32 -11.57
CA ASN A 34 -19.51 33.98 -11.22
C ASN A 34 -18.19 34.03 -10.44
N GLU A 35 -17.32 35.00 -10.73
CA GLU A 35 -16.02 35.19 -10.05
C GLU A 35 -16.22 35.62 -8.61
N LEU A 36 -17.13 36.57 -8.36
CA LEU A 36 -17.47 37.01 -7.00
C LEU A 36 -18.11 35.87 -6.21
N LEU A 37 -18.95 35.07 -6.86
CA LEU A 37 -19.59 33.92 -6.22
C LEU A 37 -18.56 32.82 -5.90
N LEU A 38 -17.63 32.52 -6.82
CA LEU A 38 -16.51 31.60 -6.55
C LEU A 38 -15.63 32.10 -5.42
N HIS A 39 -15.37 33.41 -5.35
CA HIS A 39 -14.61 34.00 -4.26
C HIS A 39 -15.32 33.84 -2.92
N ILE A 40 -16.64 34.11 -2.85
CA ILE A 40 -17.45 33.88 -1.65
C ILE A 40 -17.45 32.40 -1.25
N LEU A 41 -17.70 31.50 -2.21
CA LEU A 41 -17.69 30.06 -1.98
C LEU A 41 -16.30 29.56 -1.50
N SER A 42 -15.21 30.21 -1.91
CA SER A 42 -13.85 29.84 -1.48
C SER A 42 -13.59 29.98 0.02
N PHE A 43 -14.40 30.76 0.74
CA PHE A 43 -14.31 30.92 2.20
C PHE A 43 -15.20 29.95 2.98
N LEU A 44 -16.07 29.20 2.30
CA LEU A 44 -17.00 28.29 2.96
C LEU A 44 -16.33 26.97 3.36
N SER A 45 -16.85 26.35 4.42
CA SER A 45 -16.47 24.99 4.80
C SER A 45 -17.00 23.96 3.79
N VAL A 46 -16.39 22.77 3.78
CA VAL A 46 -16.83 21.67 2.89
C VAL A 46 -18.28 21.25 3.12
N SER A 47 -18.76 21.26 4.37
CA SER A 47 -20.16 21.01 4.67
C SER A 47 -21.09 22.04 4.03
N SER A 48 -20.73 23.32 4.12
CA SER A 48 -21.50 24.43 3.55
C SER A 48 -21.47 24.42 2.02
N LEU A 49 -20.32 24.09 1.41
CA LEU A 49 -20.18 23.92 -0.04
C LEU A 49 -21.09 22.81 -0.59
N ASN A 50 -21.17 21.67 0.12
CA ASN A 50 -22.05 20.57 -0.26
C ASN A 50 -23.54 20.96 -0.14
N ILE A 51 -23.91 21.78 0.84
CA ILE A 51 -25.26 22.34 0.95
C ILE A 51 -25.53 23.30 -0.22
N CYS A 52 -24.58 24.19 -0.54
CA CYS A 52 -24.70 25.15 -1.63
C CYS A 52 -24.95 24.47 -2.99
N GLN A 53 -24.25 23.36 -3.27
CA GLN A 53 -24.45 22.58 -4.50
C GLN A 53 -25.86 22.01 -4.67
N ARG A 54 -26.67 21.96 -3.61
CA ARG A 54 -28.07 21.50 -3.64
C ARG A 54 -29.09 22.61 -3.85
N LEU A 55 -28.66 23.89 -3.82
CA LEU A 55 -29.56 25.04 -3.87
C LEU A 55 -30.06 25.35 -5.29
N SER A 56 -29.18 25.25 -6.29
CA SER A 56 -29.54 25.50 -7.70
C SER A 56 -28.51 24.90 -8.66
N HIS A 57 -28.85 24.80 -9.95
CA HIS A 57 -27.91 24.37 -11.00
C HIS A 57 -26.66 25.25 -11.09
N ARG A 58 -26.80 26.56 -10.90
CA ARG A 58 -25.67 27.49 -10.93
C ARG A 58 -24.70 27.24 -9.76
N PHE A 59 -25.23 27.09 -8.55
CA PHE A 59 -24.42 26.76 -7.38
C PHE A 59 -23.89 25.32 -7.42
N HIS A 60 -24.56 24.40 -8.10
CA HIS A 60 -24.05 23.07 -8.35
C HIS A 60 -22.77 23.11 -9.20
N ALA A 61 -22.78 23.87 -10.30
CA ALA A 61 -21.61 24.04 -11.16
C ALA A 61 -20.47 24.77 -10.44
N LEU A 62 -20.74 25.94 -9.84
CA LEU A 62 -19.71 26.76 -9.20
C LEU A 62 -19.19 26.15 -7.89
N GLY A 63 -20.05 25.51 -7.10
CA GLY A 63 -19.62 24.78 -5.90
C GLY A 63 -18.87 23.49 -6.24
N GLY A 64 -19.05 22.96 -7.45
CA GLY A 64 -18.33 21.80 -7.98
C GLY A 64 -16.99 22.15 -8.63
N ASP A 65 -16.64 23.43 -8.73
CA ASP A 65 -15.45 23.91 -9.44
C ASP A 65 -14.15 23.32 -8.89
N SER A 66 -13.28 22.87 -9.80
CA SER A 66 -12.09 22.09 -9.46
C SER A 66 -11.04 22.91 -8.70
N GLU A 67 -10.87 24.20 -9.01
CA GLU A 67 -9.90 25.06 -8.33
C GLU A 67 -10.33 25.37 -6.89
N LEU A 68 -11.65 25.41 -6.63
CA LEU A 68 -12.21 25.57 -5.29
C LEU A 68 -11.85 24.37 -4.40
N TRP A 69 -12.06 23.14 -4.90
CA TRP A 69 -11.69 21.92 -4.19
C TRP A 69 -10.18 21.74 -4.04
N LYS A 70 -9.40 22.16 -5.03
CA LYS A 70 -7.93 22.18 -4.98
C LYS A 70 -7.41 23.10 -3.88
N ARG A 71 -8.01 24.28 -3.71
CA ARG A 71 -7.67 25.21 -2.63
C ARG A 71 -8.02 24.64 -1.26
N GLN A 72 -9.20 24.03 -1.12
CA GLN A 72 -9.60 23.35 0.12
C GLN A 72 -8.62 22.23 0.46
N TYR A 73 -8.28 21.39 -0.52
CA TYR A 73 -7.28 20.33 -0.38
C TYR A 73 -5.93 20.87 0.09
N TYR A 74 -5.44 21.93 -0.56
CA TYR A 74 -4.17 22.57 -0.20
C TYR A 74 -4.20 23.07 1.25
N SER A 75 -5.24 23.81 1.63
CA SER A 75 -5.36 24.39 2.96
C SER A 75 -5.38 23.34 4.07
N GLN A 76 -6.01 22.19 3.82
CA GLN A 76 -6.18 21.16 4.84
C GLN A 76 -4.96 20.25 4.98
N TRP A 77 -4.36 19.81 3.87
CA TRP A 77 -3.30 18.79 3.92
C TRP A 77 -1.92 19.27 3.51
N VAL A 78 -1.82 20.20 2.56
CA VAL A 78 -0.52 20.64 2.01
C VAL A 78 0.08 21.78 2.83
N GLN A 79 -0.70 22.81 3.16
CA GLN A 79 -0.23 24.00 3.88
C GLN A 79 0.29 23.67 5.29
N PRO A 80 -0.40 22.86 6.13
CA PRO A 80 0.11 22.51 7.45
C PRO A 80 1.38 21.64 7.37
N ARG A 81 1.52 20.83 6.33
CA ARG A 81 2.72 20.02 6.06
C ARG A 81 3.90 20.90 5.67
N ALA A 82 3.72 21.81 4.72
CA ALA A 82 4.74 22.77 4.30
C ALA A 82 5.26 23.63 5.46
N ARG A 83 4.36 24.13 6.32
CA ARG A 83 4.73 24.90 7.52
C ARG A 83 5.55 24.09 8.52
N ARG A 84 5.18 22.83 8.79
CA ARG A 84 5.93 21.94 9.70
C ARG A 84 7.35 21.69 9.22
N LEU A 85 7.54 21.46 7.92
CA LEU A 85 8.86 21.22 7.35
C LEU A 85 9.74 22.48 7.32
N ALA A 86 9.16 23.64 6.98
CA ALA A 86 9.85 24.93 7.04
C ALA A 86 10.29 25.31 8.46
N ASN A 87 9.56 24.86 9.49
CA ASN A 87 9.96 25.06 10.88
C ASN A 87 11.06 24.06 11.32
N SER A 88 11.13 22.88 10.71
CA SER A 88 12.09 21.82 11.03
C SER A 88 13.46 22.06 10.38
N LYS A 89 13.47 22.44 9.10
CA LYS A 89 14.66 22.91 8.40
C LYS A 89 14.69 24.43 8.56
N ARG A 90 15.61 25.01 9.35
CA ARG A 90 15.83 26.46 9.47
C ARG A 90 16.28 27.08 8.13
N THR A 91 15.45 26.96 7.10
CA THR A 91 15.65 27.43 5.74
C THR A 91 14.59 28.48 5.48
N THR A 92 15.03 29.66 5.06
CA THR A 92 14.19 30.81 4.72
C THR A 92 13.40 30.53 3.44
N LEU A 93 12.32 29.78 3.53
CA LEU A 93 11.24 29.85 2.54
C LEU A 93 10.49 31.18 2.74
N PRO A 94 10.03 31.85 1.67
CA PRO A 94 9.40 33.16 1.76
C PRO A 94 8.22 33.12 2.74
N ALA A 95 8.10 34.18 3.54
CA ALA A 95 7.18 34.33 4.68
C ALA A 95 5.68 34.16 4.32
N ARG A 96 5.36 34.04 3.04
CA ARG A 96 4.05 33.64 2.51
C ARG A 96 4.23 32.43 1.61
N ALA A 97 3.98 31.24 2.15
CA ALA A 97 3.60 30.08 1.36
C ALA A 97 2.17 30.29 0.85
N ASP A 98 2.03 31.25 -0.08
CA ASP A 98 0.76 31.54 -0.75
C ASP A 98 0.40 30.36 -1.66
N TYR A 99 -0.90 30.09 -1.75
CA TYR A 99 -1.44 29.05 -2.61
C TYR A 99 -0.92 29.21 -4.04
N SER A 100 -0.21 28.19 -4.55
CA SER A 100 0.23 28.14 -5.94
C SER A 100 -0.68 27.20 -6.74
N PRO A 101 -1.23 27.64 -7.88
CA PRO A 101 -2.08 26.79 -8.71
C PRO A 101 -1.32 25.67 -9.45
N ARG A 102 0.02 25.61 -9.37
CA ARG A 102 0.81 24.52 -9.99
C ARG A 102 1.07 23.39 -8.98
N VAL A 103 0.55 22.20 -9.30
CA VAL A 103 0.47 21.03 -8.40
C VAL A 103 1.76 20.18 -8.43
N ALA A 104 2.55 20.23 -9.51
CA ALA A 104 3.86 19.57 -9.62
C ALA A 104 4.86 20.08 -8.59
N ASN A 105 4.67 21.30 -8.10
CA ASN A 105 5.55 21.88 -7.10
C ASN A 105 5.22 21.38 -5.68
N TRP A 106 4.17 20.57 -5.51
CA TRP A 106 3.79 20.02 -4.23
C TRP A 106 4.42 18.64 -4.05
N PHE A 107 5.09 18.44 -2.91
CA PHE A 107 5.78 17.19 -2.56
C PHE A 107 4.92 15.96 -2.84
N ASP A 108 5.46 15.01 -3.63
CA ASP A 108 4.86 13.72 -4.00
C ASP A 108 3.52 13.76 -4.77
N HIS A 109 3.03 14.96 -5.13
CA HIS A 109 1.73 15.19 -5.76
C HIS A 109 1.80 15.46 -7.27
N GLY A 110 2.96 15.29 -7.91
CA GLY A 110 3.11 15.50 -9.37
C GLY A 110 2.17 14.64 -10.23
N HIS A 111 1.70 13.51 -9.72
CA HIS A 111 0.70 12.68 -10.38
C HIS A 111 -0.72 13.26 -10.36
N LEU A 112 -1.02 14.15 -9.41
CA LEU A 112 -2.32 14.84 -9.31
C LEU A 112 -2.46 15.97 -10.34
N GLU A 113 -1.41 16.32 -11.08
CA GLU A 113 -1.49 17.30 -12.17
C GLU A 113 -2.38 16.83 -13.33
N HIS A 114 -2.45 15.52 -13.54
CA HIS A 114 -3.20 14.93 -14.64
C HIS A 114 -4.68 14.67 -14.28
N GLU A 115 -5.07 14.83 -13.02
CA GLU A 115 -6.43 14.55 -12.56
C GLU A 115 -7.20 15.85 -12.29
N GLY A 116 -7.98 16.28 -13.28
CA GLY A 116 -8.78 17.51 -13.19
C GLY A 116 -9.92 17.49 -12.15
N ASN A 117 -10.18 16.38 -11.46
CA ASN A 117 -11.28 16.25 -10.50
C ASN A 117 -10.80 16.32 -9.04
N TRP A 118 -10.47 17.54 -8.60
CA TRP A 118 -10.03 17.83 -7.23
C TRP A 118 -11.07 17.50 -6.17
N LYS A 119 -12.36 17.50 -6.51
CA LYS A 119 -13.42 17.08 -5.59
C LYS A 119 -13.32 15.59 -5.26
N ARG A 120 -13.07 14.75 -6.27
CA ARG A 120 -12.81 13.31 -6.08
C ARG A 120 -11.56 13.11 -5.21
N GLN A 121 -10.48 13.82 -5.51
CA GLN A 121 -9.24 13.73 -4.73
C GLN A 121 -9.39 14.18 -3.28
N TYR A 122 -10.14 15.26 -3.05
CA TYR A 122 -10.51 15.70 -1.71
C TYR A 122 -11.31 14.61 -0.98
N ARG A 123 -12.35 14.05 -1.61
CA ARG A 123 -13.18 13.00 -1.02
C ARG A 123 -12.35 11.77 -0.67
N LEU A 124 -11.53 11.31 -1.60
CA LEU A 124 -10.65 10.16 -1.41
C LEU A 124 -9.72 10.38 -0.21
N ARG A 125 -8.97 11.49 -0.19
CA ARG A 125 -8.08 11.80 0.94
C ARG A 125 -8.82 11.97 2.26
N HIS A 126 -10.01 12.56 2.23
CA HIS A 126 -10.87 12.68 3.41
C HIS A 126 -11.28 11.31 3.95
N ASN A 127 -11.70 10.40 3.08
CA ASN A 127 -12.09 9.04 3.41
C ASN A 127 -10.92 8.26 4.03
N TRP A 128 -9.73 8.32 3.41
CA TRP A 128 -8.50 7.75 3.97
C TRP A 128 -8.16 8.32 5.35
N SER A 129 -8.23 9.65 5.53
CA SER A 129 -7.88 10.31 6.79
C SER A 129 -8.82 9.98 7.96
N ARG A 130 -10.00 9.43 7.65
CA ARG A 130 -11.02 9.06 8.64
C ARG A 130 -11.29 7.55 8.72
N GLY A 131 -10.68 6.75 7.84
CA GLY A 131 -10.96 5.32 7.75
C GLY A 131 -12.39 5.03 7.28
N LEU A 132 -12.97 5.95 6.48
CA LEU A 132 -14.30 5.79 5.92
C LEU A 132 -14.18 5.07 4.57
N CYS A 133 -14.74 3.87 4.50
CA CYS A 133 -14.69 3.04 3.30
C CYS A 133 -15.97 2.23 3.17
N ARG A 134 -16.30 1.87 1.93
CA ARG A 134 -17.27 0.83 1.63
C ARG A 134 -16.57 -0.51 1.67
N VAL A 135 -17.14 -1.49 2.37
CA VAL A 135 -16.62 -2.86 2.40
C VAL A 135 -17.46 -3.73 1.48
N THR A 136 -16.80 -4.48 0.61
CA THR A 136 -17.40 -5.56 -0.16
C THR A 136 -16.65 -6.85 0.14
N GLU A 137 -17.38 -7.92 0.37
CA GLU A 137 -16.83 -9.23 0.69
C GLU A 137 -17.12 -10.17 -0.47
N VAL A 138 -16.12 -10.94 -0.88
CA VAL A 138 -16.29 -12.00 -1.89
C VAL A 138 -15.76 -13.31 -1.34
N GLU A 139 -16.65 -14.29 -1.32
CA GLU A 139 -16.35 -15.68 -1.01
C GLU A 139 -15.71 -16.34 -2.24
N PHE A 140 -14.53 -16.94 -2.05
CA PHE A 140 -13.94 -17.74 -3.11
C PHE A 140 -14.65 -19.10 -3.22
N PRO A 141 -14.74 -19.69 -4.43
CA PRO A 141 -15.32 -21.01 -4.61
C PRO A 141 -14.58 -22.09 -3.81
N GLU A 142 -15.33 -22.94 -3.11
CA GLU A 142 -14.88 -24.20 -2.49
C GLU A 142 -14.38 -25.19 -3.58
N PRO A 143 -13.42 -26.11 -3.32
CA PRO A 143 -12.97 -26.67 -2.03
C PRO A 143 -11.71 -26.02 -1.42
N PRO A 144 -11.42 -26.30 -0.12
CA PRO A 144 -10.30 -25.69 0.60
C PRO A 144 -8.98 -26.37 0.22
N CYS A 145 -8.05 -25.60 -0.37
CA CYS A 145 -6.65 -26.00 -0.54
C CYS A 145 -5.71 -24.81 -0.22
N PRO A 146 -4.51 -25.08 0.32
CA PRO A 146 -3.64 -24.10 1.00
C PRO A 146 -2.91 -23.12 0.05
N PRO A 147 -2.18 -22.13 0.62
CA PRO A 147 -2.60 -20.73 0.65
C PRO A 147 -2.80 -20.12 -0.76
N THR A 148 -3.97 -19.51 -0.97
CA THR A 148 -4.19 -18.67 -2.15
C THR A 148 -3.30 -17.44 -2.04
N LEU A 149 -2.32 -17.32 -2.94
CA LEU A 149 -1.49 -16.13 -3.01
C LEU A 149 -2.30 -15.01 -3.66
N VAL A 150 -2.35 -13.85 -3.02
CA VAL A 150 -3.07 -12.69 -3.53
C VAL A 150 -2.12 -11.54 -3.80
N ARG A 151 -2.24 -10.91 -4.96
CA ARG A 151 -1.53 -9.68 -5.28
C ARG A 151 -2.42 -8.69 -5.98
N PHE A 152 -2.27 -7.42 -5.63
CA PHE A 152 -3.02 -6.33 -6.23
C PHE A 152 -2.11 -5.47 -7.10
N CYS A 153 -2.55 -5.18 -8.32
CA CYS A 153 -1.84 -4.29 -9.23
C CYS A 153 -2.82 -3.62 -10.20
N ALA A 154 -2.71 -2.30 -10.35
CA ALA A 154 -3.46 -1.52 -11.34
C ALA A 154 -4.99 -1.76 -11.34
N GLY A 155 -5.61 -1.85 -10.16
CA GLY A 155 -7.06 -2.07 -10.04
C GLY A 155 -7.53 -3.51 -10.31
N ILE A 156 -6.60 -4.45 -10.47
CA ILE A 156 -6.86 -5.87 -10.71
C ILE A 156 -6.29 -6.70 -9.56
N VAL A 157 -7.09 -7.64 -9.07
CA VAL A 157 -6.68 -8.62 -8.05
C VAL A 157 -6.25 -9.90 -8.74
N PHE A 158 -5.05 -10.37 -8.43
CA PHE A 158 -4.53 -11.64 -8.90
C PHE A 158 -4.58 -12.63 -7.75
N THR A 159 -5.19 -13.78 -7.98
CA THR A 159 -5.24 -14.88 -7.03
C THR A 159 -4.63 -16.11 -7.67
N VAL A 160 -3.76 -16.80 -6.94
CA VAL A 160 -3.11 -18.02 -7.41
C VAL A 160 -3.29 -19.11 -6.39
N ASP A 161 -3.88 -20.21 -6.81
CA ASP A 161 -4.06 -21.41 -6.00
C ASP A 161 -3.70 -22.65 -6.83
N SER A 162 -3.58 -23.80 -6.16
CA SER A 162 -3.25 -25.06 -6.82
C SER A 162 -4.43 -25.69 -7.59
N ALA A 163 -5.66 -25.28 -7.30
CA ALA A 163 -6.88 -25.92 -7.80
C ALA A 163 -7.48 -25.22 -9.03
N CYS A 164 -7.68 -23.91 -8.95
CA CYS A 164 -8.20 -23.01 -9.98
C CYS A 164 -7.09 -22.31 -10.79
N GLY A 165 -5.85 -22.31 -10.30
CA GLY A 165 -4.70 -21.70 -10.96
C GLY A 165 -4.63 -20.19 -10.78
N LEU A 166 -4.15 -19.47 -11.80
CA LEU A 166 -4.05 -18.00 -11.80
C LEU A 166 -5.36 -17.39 -12.30
N ARG A 167 -5.97 -16.55 -11.46
CA ARG A 167 -7.19 -15.79 -11.79
C ARG A 167 -6.96 -14.30 -11.61
N ALA A 168 -7.59 -13.50 -12.46
CA ALA A 168 -7.59 -12.04 -12.42
C ALA A 168 -9.02 -11.55 -12.20
N TRP A 169 -9.22 -10.66 -11.23
CA TRP A 169 -10.53 -10.12 -10.83
C TRP A 169 -10.52 -8.60 -10.91
N THR A 170 -11.63 -7.98 -11.28
CA THR A 170 -11.72 -6.51 -11.14
C THR A 170 -11.87 -6.13 -9.67
N ALA A 171 -11.19 -5.07 -9.24
CA ALA A 171 -11.38 -4.57 -7.87
C ALA A 171 -12.71 -3.83 -7.68
N ASN A 172 -13.33 -3.35 -8.77
CA ASN A 172 -14.61 -2.64 -8.75
C ASN A 172 -15.79 -3.59 -8.52
N ASP A 173 -15.74 -4.76 -9.15
CA ASP A 173 -16.73 -5.81 -8.98
C ASP A 173 -16.00 -7.13 -8.69
N PRO A 174 -15.69 -7.40 -7.42
CA PRO A 174 -14.89 -8.56 -7.04
C PRO A 174 -15.59 -9.90 -7.34
N ALA A 175 -16.89 -9.91 -7.69
CA ALA A 175 -17.59 -11.09 -8.19
C ALA A 175 -17.27 -11.41 -9.67
N SER A 176 -16.69 -10.44 -10.41
CA SER A 176 -16.36 -10.58 -11.83
C SER A 176 -14.91 -11.07 -12.03
N CYS A 177 -14.77 -12.32 -12.45
CA CYS A 177 -13.50 -12.86 -12.91
C CYS A 177 -13.24 -12.36 -14.35
N LEU A 178 -12.15 -11.62 -14.55
CA LEU A 178 -11.71 -11.13 -15.86
C LEU A 178 -11.14 -12.25 -16.72
N ALA A 179 -10.27 -13.06 -16.12
CA ALA A 179 -9.51 -14.08 -16.83
C ALA A 179 -9.00 -15.15 -15.87
N SER A 180 -8.89 -16.37 -16.35
CA SER A 180 -8.32 -17.50 -15.60
C SER A 180 -7.44 -18.36 -16.50
N VAL A 181 -6.35 -18.87 -15.94
CA VAL A 181 -5.40 -19.77 -16.60
C VAL A 181 -4.93 -20.83 -15.60
N SER A 182 -4.98 -22.10 -16.01
CA SER A 182 -4.43 -23.21 -15.22
C SER A 182 -2.91 -23.09 -15.11
N LEU A 183 -2.36 -23.37 -13.93
CA LEU A 183 -0.91 -23.42 -13.70
C LEU A 183 -0.27 -24.70 -14.27
N SER A 184 -1.04 -25.78 -14.41
CA SER A 184 -0.55 -27.04 -14.92
C SER A 184 -0.78 -27.15 -16.43
N THR A 185 0.27 -27.49 -17.16
CA THR A 185 0.17 -27.93 -18.56
C THR A 185 -0.20 -29.40 -18.67
N ARG A 186 -0.09 -30.16 -17.55
CA ARG A 186 -0.45 -31.58 -17.45
C ARG A 186 -1.62 -31.76 -16.47
N PRO A 187 -2.67 -32.52 -16.85
CA PRO A 187 -3.91 -32.59 -16.09
C PRO A 187 -3.81 -33.26 -14.70
N ASN A 188 -2.70 -33.94 -14.36
CA ASN A 188 -2.61 -34.79 -13.15
C ASN A 188 -1.45 -34.45 -12.19
N SER A 189 -0.80 -33.30 -12.31
CA SER A 189 0.24 -32.88 -11.36
C SER A 189 -0.16 -31.55 -10.70
N PRO A 190 -0.66 -31.55 -9.44
CA PRO A 190 -0.97 -30.32 -8.73
C PRO A 190 0.32 -29.50 -8.57
N VAL A 191 0.25 -28.22 -8.92
CA VAL A 191 1.37 -27.30 -8.79
C VAL A 191 1.06 -26.39 -7.61
N ASN A 192 1.85 -26.51 -6.53
CA ASN A 192 1.68 -25.66 -5.35
C ASN A 192 2.40 -24.33 -5.56
N PRO A 193 1.67 -23.20 -5.68
CA PRO A 193 2.28 -21.88 -5.77
C PRO A 193 2.80 -21.45 -4.40
N THR A 194 4.02 -20.92 -4.35
CA THR A 194 4.68 -20.51 -3.10
C THR A 194 5.07 -19.04 -3.08
N ALA A 195 5.19 -18.40 -4.26
CA ALA A 195 5.47 -16.98 -4.36
C ALA A 195 4.78 -16.35 -5.58
N LEU A 196 4.37 -15.09 -5.45
CA LEU A 196 3.67 -14.34 -6.50
C LEU A 196 4.24 -12.92 -6.57
N ALA A 197 4.70 -12.50 -7.75
CA ALA A 197 5.08 -11.11 -8.00
C ALA A 197 4.42 -10.58 -9.28
N VAL A 198 3.97 -9.33 -9.22
CA VAL A 198 3.22 -8.66 -10.29
C VAL A 198 3.84 -7.29 -10.56
N SER A 199 3.93 -6.92 -11.83
CA SER A 199 4.50 -5.64 -12.29
C SER A 199 3.76 -5.16 -13.53
N GLN A 200 3.56 -3.86 -13.65
CA GLN A 200 2.94 -3.24 -14.81
C GLN A 200 4.02 -2.73 -15.78
N SER A 201 3.93 -3.11 -17.05
CA SER A 201 4.92 -2.77 -18.09
C SER A 201 4.21 -2.38 -19.39
N TYR A 202 4.41 -1.14 -19.86
CA TYR A 202 3.88 -0.61 -21.12
C TYR A 202 2.38 -0.86 -21.37
N GLY A 203 1.56 -0.83 -20.31
CA GLY A 203 0.11 -1.04 -20.40
C GLY A 203 -0.34 -2.49 -20.20
N ASN A 204 0.57 -3.46 -20.29
CA ASN A 204 0.31 -4.85 -19.91
C ASN A 204 0.73 -5.11 -18.46
N ILE A 205 0.20 -6.19 -17.88
CA ILE A 205 0.59 -6.65 -16.55
C ILE A 205 1.32 -7.97 -16.68
N VAL A 206 2.57 -8.00 -16.21
CA VAL A 206 3.39 -9.19 -16.13
C VAL A 206 3.20 -9.81 -14.75
N ILE A 207 2.92 -11.10 -14.73
CA ILE A 207 2.68 -11.88 -13.52
C ILE A 207 3.68 -13.02 -13.50
N SER A 208 4.32 -13.22 -12.35
CA SER A 208 5.30 -14.29 -12.15
C SER A 208 4.87 -15.13 -10.95
N VAL A 209 4.81 -16.45 -11.16
CA VAL A 209 4.39 -17.43 -10.15
C VAL A 209 5.55 -18.39 -9.92
N GLY A 210 6.04 -18.41 -8.69
CA GLY A 210 6.99 -19.39 -8.19
C GLY A 210 6.28 -20.57 -7.53
N THR A 211 6.86 -21.75 -7.63
CA THR A 211 6.24 -22.99 -7.15
C THR A 211 7.15 -23.73 -6.17
N GLU A 212 6.56 -24.66 -5.43
CA GLU A 212 7.27 -25.53 -4.47
C GLU A 212 8.36 -26.39 -5.15
N ASN A 213 8.16 -26.74 -6.42
CA ASN A 213 9.11 -27.53 -7.20
C ASN A 213 10.25 -26.68 -7.80
N GLY A 214 10.31 -25.37 -7.50
CA GLY A 214 11.32 -24.47 -8.05
C GLY A 214 11.08 -24.05 -9.50
N HIS A 215 9.90 -24.37 -10.04
CA HIS A 215 9.46 -23.86 -11.34
C HIS A 215 8.97 -22.43 -11.22
N LEU A 216 9.28 -21.65 -12.26
CA LEU A 216 8.88 -20.27 -12.42
C LEU A 216 8.08 -20.13 -13.71
N SER A 217 6.84 -19.65 -13.57
CA SER A 217 5.91 -19.45 -14.66
C SER A 217 5.59 -17.97 -14.83
N LEU A 218 5.63 -17.50 -16.08
CA LEU A 218 5.40 -16.10 -16.46
C LEU A 218 4.12 -16.00 -17.27
N PHE A 219 3.26 -15.09 -16.86
CA PHE A 219 1.98 -14.80 -17.50
C PHE A 219 1.91 -13.33 -17.88
N LEU A 220 1.22 -13.07 -18.98
CA LEU A 220 0.93 -11.72 -19.45
C LEU A 220 -0.58 -11.53 -19.46
N LEU A 221 -1.05 -10.46 -18.81
CA LEU A 221 -2.42 -9.98 -18.89
C LEU A 221 -2.44 -8.68 -19.70
N ASP A 222 -3.20 -8.67 -20.77
CA ASP A 222 -3.63 -7.44 -21.44
C ASP A 222 -4.93 -6.97 -20.78
N PRO A 223 -4.92 -5.84 -20.03
CA PRO A 223 -6.10 -5.36 -19.33
C PRO A 223 -7.20 -4.84 -20.25
N GLN A 224 -6.90 -4.50 -21.52
CA GLN A 224 -7.91 -4.02 -22.48
C GLN A 224 -8.70 -5.17 -23.10
N THR A 225 -8.03 -6.28 -23.37
CA THR A 225 -8.66 -7.47 -23.97
C THR A 225 -9.05 -8.53 -22.94
N SER A 226 -8.70 -8.33 -21.68
CA SER A 226 -8.83 -9.32 -20.59
C SER A 226 -8.22 -10.67 -20.95
N LYS A 227 -7.21 -10.70 -21.83
CA LYS A 227 -6.53 -11.93 -22.23
C LYS A 227 -5.38 -12.20 -21.29
N LEU A 228 -5.51 -13.26 -20.52
CA LEU A 228 -4.45 -13.83 -19.69
C LEU A 228 -3.85 -15.04 -20.42
N ALA A 229 -2.53 -15.04 -20.60
CA ALA A 229 -1.84 -16.14 -21.25
C ALA A 229 -0.54 -16.50 -20.53
N LEU A 230 -0.25 -17.81 -20.46
CA LEU A 230 1.07 -18.31 -20.08
C LEU A 230 2.06 -18.00 -21.21
N GLN A 231 3.10 -17.24 -20.90
CA GLN A 231 4.15 -16.88 -21.85
C GLN A 231 5.27 -17.92 -21.86
N SER A 232 5.75 -18.30 -20.67
CA SER A 232 6.84 -19.26 -20.52
C SER A 232 6.82 -19.89 -19.13
N SER A 233 7.27 -21.12 -19.03
CA SER A 233 7.51 -21.82 -17.76
C SER A 233 8.85 -22.54 -17.84
N TYR A 234 9.66 -22.43 -16.81
CA TYR A 234 11.00 -23.03 -16.77
C TYR A 234 11.36 -23.47 -15.34
N ALA A 235 12.29 -24.40 -15.21
CA ALA A 235 12.87 -24.78 -13.94
C ALA A 235 13.90 -23.71 -13.54
N ALA A 236 13.59 -22.89 -12.53
CA ALA A 236 14.41 -21.74 -12.16
C ALA A 236 15.44 -22.07 -11.08
N CYS A 237 15.07 -22.89 -10.11
CA CYS A 237 15.95 -23.27 -9.02
C CYS A 237 15.63 -24.66 -8.52
N ASN A 238 16.58 -25.24 -7.80
CA ASN A 238 16.31 -26.43 -6.99
C ASN A 238 15.62 -26.00 -5.70
N GLY A 239 14.52 -26.66 -5.35
CA GLY A 239 13.73 -26.39 -4.15
C GLY A 239 12.71 -25.26 -4.30
N ALA A 240 11.87 -25.10 -3.29
CA ALA A 240 10.73 -24.16 -3.33
C ALA A 240 11.18 -22.71 -3.48
N ILE A 241 10.46 -21.94 -4.29
CA ILE A 241 10.65 -20.49 -4.36
C ILE A 241 9.94 -19.86 -3.15
N THR A 242 10.68 -19.19 -2.27
CA THR A 242 10.16 -18.67 -0.99
C THR A 242 9.81 -17.19 -1.03
N ALA A 243 10.48 -16.41 -1.88
CA ALA A 243 10.18 -15.00 -2.06
C ALA A 243 10.56 -14.51 -3.46
N MET A 244 9.83 -13.51 -3.95
CA MET A 244 10.06 -12.89 -5.25
C MET A 244 9.86 -11.38 -5.18
N ALA A 245 10.67 -10.63 -5.93
CA ALA A 245 10.46 -9.21 -6.18
C ALA A 245 10.65 -8.92 -7.67
N MET A 246 9.70 -8.20 -8.27
CA MET A 246 9.70 -7.93 -9.69
C MET A 246 9.70 -6.43 -9.96
N SER A 247 10.48 -6.03 -10.97
CA SER A 247 10.44 -4.69 -11.57
C SER A 247 9.78 -4.77 -12.96
N THR A 248 9.85 -3.74 -13.79
CA THR A 248 9.31 -3.79 -15.16
C THR A 248 10.05 -4.78 -16.06
N SER A 249 11.26 -5.19 -15.67
CA SER A 249 12.27 -5.74 -16.58
C SER A 249 13.14 -6.82 -15.97
N TYR A 250 13.17 -6.89 -14.65
CA TYR A 250 14.01 -7.82 -13.91
C TYR A 250 13.17 -8.49 -12.83
N LEU A 251 13.52 -9.74 -12.53
CA LEU A 251 12.87 -10.55 -11.51
C LEU A 251 13.94 -11.12 -10.57
N LEU A 252 13.76 -10.86 -9.28
CA LEU A 252 14.60 -11.37 -8.21
C LEU A 252 13.86 -12.51 -7.51
N VAL A 253 14.52 -13.65 -7.35
CA VAL A 253 13.95 -14.89 -6.80
C VAL A 253 14.83 -15.39 -5.67
N VAL A 254 14.22 -15.84 -4.57
CA VAL A 254 14.92 -16.57 -3.50
C VAL A 254 14.36 -17.98 -3.42
N SER A 255 15.25 -18.97 -3.40
CA SER A 255 14.88 -20.36 -3.15
C SER A 255 15.02 -20.75 -1.68
N GLN A 256 14.40 -21.87 -1.31
CA GLN A 256 14.47 -22.48 0.01
C GLN A 256 15.91 -22.81 0.44
N TYR A 257 16.78 -23.14 -0.52
CA TYR A 257 18.21 -23.38 -0.29
C TYR A 257 19.04 -22.09 -0.37
N THR A 258 18.43 -20.96 -0.02
CA THR A 258 19.07 -19.65 0.15
C THR A 258 19.82 -19.12 -1.08
N ASN A 259 19.46 -19.59 -2.28
CA ASN A 259 19.97 -19.03 -3.53
C ASN A 259 19.11 -17.83 -3.94
N LEU A 260 19.75 -16.68 -4.08
CA LEU A 260 19.20 -15.44 -4.62
C LEU A 260 19.60 -15.34 -6.10
N ILE A 261 18.62 -15.38 -7.00
CA ILE A 261 18.84 -15.38 -8.44
C ILE A 261 18.16 -14.16 -9.07
N LEU A 262 18.91 -13.41 -9.89
CA LEU A 262 18.40 -12.29 -10.67
C LEU A 262 18.23 -12.70 -12.13
N TYR A 263 17.03 -12.50 -12.66
CA TYR A 263 16.65 -12.76 -14.05
C TYR A 263 16.41 -11.44 -14.81
N ASP A 264 16.85 -11.41 -16.06
CA ASP A 264 16.46 -10.43 -17.06
C ASP A 264 15.29 -10.98 -17.90
N MET A 265 14.23 -10.18 -17.94
CA MET A 265 12.98 -10.49 -18.62
C MET A 265 12.94 -9.95 -20.06
N HIS A 266 13.91 -9.14 -20.48
CA HIS A 266 13.96 -8.49 -21.79
C HIS A 266 14.55 -9.32 -22.92
N HIS A 267 14.99 -10.54 -22.66
CA HIS A 267 15.59 -11.36 -23.70
C HIS A 267 14.49 -11.90 -24.64
N GLY A 268 13.91 -11.05 -25.49
CA GLY A 268 12.75 -11.35 -26.32
C GLY A 268 12.11 -10.13 -26.99
N SER A 269 12.92 -9.38 -27.75
CA SER A 269 12.55 -8.46 -28.85
C SER A 269 12.14 -7.00 -28.54
N HIS A 270 12.99 -6.09 -29.04
CA HIS A 270 12.65 -4.74 -29.53
C HIS A 270 11.83 -4.76 -30.84
N GLN A 271 11.19 -5.88 -31.17
CA GLN A 271 10.27 -6.00 -32.29
C GLN A 271 8.88 -6.29 -31.72
N LYS A 272 7.86 -5.74 -32.37
CA LYS A 272 6.44 -6.01 -32.06
C LYS A 272 6.28 -7.47 -31.66
N TRP A 273 5.57 -7.72 -30.56
CA TRP A 273 5.08 -9.01 -30.05
C TRP A 273 4.42 -9.86 -31.16
N GLN A 274 5.25 -10.39 -32.06
CA GLN A 274 4.88 -11.34 -33.09
C GLN A 274 5.34 -12.71 -32.60
N TYR A 275 4.39 -13.64 -32.64
CA TYR A 275 4.49 -15.06 -32.34
C TYR A 275 5.78 -15.73 -32.87
N SER A 276 6.88 -15.61 -32.14
CA SER A 276 8.14 -16.27 -32.49
C SER A 276 8.93 -16.57 -31.22
N GLY A 277 8.87 -17.83 -30.78
CA GLY A 277 9.74 -18.45 -29.78
C GLY A 277 9.58 -17.94 -28.34
N ALA A 278 9.12 -18.80 -27.43
CA ALA A 278 9.08 -18.52 -26.00
C ALA A 278 10.49 -18.21 -25.48
N ALA A 279 10.83 -16.93 -25.39
CA ALA A 279 12.15 -16.51 -25.02
C ALA A 279 12.30 -16.66 -23.50
N THR A 280 13.17 -17.59 -23.08
CA THR A 280 13.43 -17.87 -21.67
C THR A 280 14.18 -16.71 -21.04
N PRO A 281 13.78 -16.23 -19.85
CA PRO A 281 14.47 -15.14 -19.20
C PRO A 281 15.91 -15.55 -18.87
N ARG A 282 16.82 -14.60 -19.04
CA ARG A 282 18.25 -14.83 -18.89
C ARG A 282 18.63 -14.66 -17.43
N GLN A 283 19.24 -15.68 -16.84
CA GLN A 283 19.86 -15.53 -15.53
C GLN A 283 21.06 -14.57 -15.64
N LEU A 284 21.03 -13.48 -14.88
CA LEU A 284 22.09 -12.47 -14.84
C LEU A 284 23.09 -12.75 -13.71
N ALA A 285 22.59 -13.06 -12.53
CA ALA A 285 23.41 -13.29 -11.34
C ALA A 285 22.78 -14.37 -10.46
N SER A 286 23.64 -15.12 -9.76
CA SER A 286 23.24 -16.05 -8.70
C SER A 286 24.17 -15.86 -7.51
N LEU A 287 23.57 -15.67 -6.35
CA LEU A 287 24.24 -15.43 -5.09
C LEU A 287 23.70 -16.44 -4.07
N LYS A 288 24.56 -16.99 -3.23
CA LYS A 288 24.17 -17.90 -2.18
C LYS A 288 24.29 -17.19 -0.84
N ALA A 289 23.21 -17.20 -0.05
CA ALA A 289 23.23 -16.67 1.30
C ALA A 289 23.50 -17.79 2.31
N ASP A 290 24.26 -17.48 3.36
CA ASP A 290 24.58 -18.44 4.42
C ASP A 290 23.47 -18.56 5.47
N ASN A 291 22.66 -17.51 5.67
CA ASN A 291 21.57 -17.52 6.62
C ASN A 291 20.47 -16.53 6.22
N ILE A 292 19.25 -17.03 6.03
CA ILE A 292 18.06 -16.21 5.81
C ILE A 292 17.00 -16.69 6.80
N LEU A 293 16.75 -15.90 7.85
CA LEU A 293 15.67 -16.15 8.80
C LEU A 293 14.42 -15.39 8.34
N ALA A 294 13.27 -16.09 8.34
CA ALA A 294 11.98 -15.46 8.15
C ALA A 294 11.56 -14.69 9.44
N PRO A 295 10.80 -13.58 9.32
CA PRO A 295 10.35 -12.95 8.08
C PRO A 295 11.48 -12.22 7.34
N MET A 296 11.37 -12.16 6.00
CA MET A 296 12.22 -11.37 5.11
C MET A 296 11.37 -10.69 4.02
N THR A 297 11.90 -9.63 3.42
CA THR A 297 11.25 -8.97 2.27
C THR A 297 12.29 -8.52 1.24
N LEU A 298 11.88 -8.54 -0.02
CA LEU A 298 12.72 -8.23 -1.16
C LEU A 298 12.23 -6.96 -1.86
N SER A 299 13.16 -6.15 -2.34
CA SER A 299 12.85 -5.00 -3.19
C SER A 299 13.82 -4.94 -4.35
N LEU A 300 13.30 -4.56 -5.52
CA LEU A 300 14.09 -4.39 -6.72
C LEU A 300 13.85 -3.00 -7.28
N ARG A 301 14.91 -2.19 -7.36
CA ARG A 301 14.88 -0.84 -7.95
C ARG A 301 15.81 -0.80 -9.14
N VAL A 302 15.36 -0.23 -10.23
CA VAL A 302 16.10 -0.16 -11.48
C VAL A 302 16.36 1.30 -11.79
N SER A 303 17.63 1.65 -11.96
CA SER A 303 18.09 2.95 -12.44
C SER A 303 18.44 2.85 -13.93
N GLN A 304 18.86 3.96 -14.52
CA GLN A 304 19.31 3.98 -15.93
C GLN A 304 20.56 3.13 -16.14
N SER A 305 21.47 3.07 -15.17
CA SER A 305 22.75 2.35 -15.26
C SER A 305 22.75 1.05 -14.45
N ASP A 306 22.10 1.05 -13.28
CA ASP A 306 22.31 0.02 -12.26
C ASP A 306 20.98 -0.61 -11.81
N ILE A 307 21.06 -1.86 -11.37
CA ILE A 307 20.01 -2.61 -10.70
C ILE A 307 20.37 -2.66 -9.22
N ILE A 308 19.45 -2.24 -8.35
CA ILE A 308 19.60 -2.29 -6.90
C ILE A 308 18.65 -3.37 -6.37
N ALA A 309 19.21 -4.50 -5.99
CA ALA A 309 18.51 -5.57 -5.28
C ALA A 309 18.69 -5.37 -3.77
N THR A 310 17.59 -5.22 -3.04
CA THR A 310 17.60 -5.07 -1.58
C THR A 310 16.98 -6.29 -0.92
N VAL A 311 17.69 -6.90 0.02
CA VAL A 311 17.21 -7.97 0.89
C VAL A 311 17.11 -7.42 2.30
N VAL A 312 15.93 -7.54 2.90
CA VAL A 312 15.67 -7.12 4.27
C VAL A 312 15.31 -8.34 5.10
N TYR A 313 16.00 -8.54 6.22
CA TYR A 313 15.87 -9.74 7.04
C TYR A 313 15.92 -9.41 8.53
N SER A 314 15.33 -10.27 9.36
CA SER A 314 15.40 -10.14 10.81
C SER A 314 16.57 -10.94 11.39
N PHE A 315 17.17 -10.43 12.47
CA PHE A 315 18.21 -11.13 13.23
C PHE A 315 18.19 -10.71 14.70
N PHE A 316 18.78 -11.52 15.58
CA PHE A 316 18.89 -11.22 17.00
C PHE A 316 20.23 -10.57 17.32
N HIS A 317 20.22 -9.39 17.95
CA HIS A 317 21.41 -8.68 18.39
C HIS A 317 21.53 -8.70 19.92
N ILE A 318 22.71 -9.07 20.42
CA ILE A 318 23.00 -9.09 21.85
C ILE A 318 23.04 -7.64 22.35
N GLY A 319 22.05 -7.24 23.15
CA GLY A 319 21.96 -5.92 23.78
C GLY A 319 20.69 -5.13 23.46
N CYS A 320 20.12 -5.27 22.26
CA CYS A 320 18.89 -4.58 21.83
C CYS A 320 17.79 -5.52 21.31
N GLY A 321 18.03 -6.84 21.34
CA GLY A 321 17.06 -7.85 20.95
C GLY A 321 16.94 -7.97 19.43
N TRP A 322 15.72 -8.22 18.94
CA TRP A 322 15.48 -8.40 17.52
C TRP A 322 15.66 -7.09 16.73
N SER A 323 16.43 -7.18 15.65
CA SER A 323 16.83 -6.08 14.78
C SER A 323 16.67 -6.48 13.32
N ILE A 324 16.70 -5.49 12.43
CA ILE A 324 16.57 -5.69 10.99
C ILE A 324 17.89 -5.36 10.30
N GLY A 325 18.32 -6.28 9.43
CA GLY A 325 19.44 -6.10 8.51
C GLY A 325 18.93 -5.79 7.12
N ILE A 326 19.66 -4.92 6.42
CA ILE A 326 19.37 -4.51 5.05
C ILE A 326 20.65 -4.73 4.25
N GLN A 327 20.60 -5.65 3.29
CA GLN A 327 21.66 -5.87 2.31
C GLN A 327 21.23 -5.27 0.98
N GLU A 328 21.98 -4.30 0.45
CA GLU A 328 21.82 -3.81 -0.92
C GLU A 328 22.94 -4.31 -1.81
N LEU A 329 22.56 -4.91 -2.93
CA LEU A 329 23.45 -5.36 -3.99
C LEU A 329 23.21 -4.48 -5.21
N ARG A 330 24.27 -3.82 -5.67
CA ARG A 330 24.26 -3.05 -6.90
C ARG A 330 24.87 -3.89 -8.00
N LEU A 331 24.09 -4.09 -9.05
CA LEU A 331 24.45 -4.91 -10.20
C LEU A 331 24.36 -4.02 -11.46
N ASN A 332 25.24 -4.22 -12.43
CA ASN A 332 25.02 -3.63 -13.75
C ASN A 332 23.94 -4.42 -14.51
N LYS A 333 23.53 -3.94 -15.68
CA LYS A 333 22.53 -4.61 -16.51
C LYS A 333 22.98 -5.98 -17.04
N ASP A 334 24.28 -6.23 -17.07
CA ASP A 334 24.87 -7.52 -17.47
C ASP A 334 24.91 -8.53 -16.33
N GLY A 335 24.53 -8.14 -15.10
CA GLY A 335 24.54 -9.00 -13.92
C GLY A 335 25.83 -9.00 -13.11
N GLN A 336 26.84 -8.20 -13.47
CA GLN A 336 28.05 -8.06 -12.68
C GLN A 336 27.79 -7.22 -11.43
N GLN A 337 28.26 -7.72 -10.28
CA GLN A 337 28.16 -7.01 -9.00
C GLN A 337 29.13 -5.82 -8.99
N LEU A 338 28.57 -4.62 -8.93
CA LEU A 338 29.30 -3.36 -8.81
C LEU A 338 29.65 -3.06 -7.35
N ASP A 339 28.70 -3.26 -6.43
CA ASP A 339 28.85 -2.93 -5.02
C ASP A 339 27.89 -3.75 -4.15
N SER A 340 28.22 -3.88 -2.86
CA SER A 340 27.44 -4.58 -1.86
C SER A 340 27.54 -3.87 -0.51
N ARG A 341 26.41 -3.44 0.04
CA ARG A 341 26.33 -2.63 1.27
C ARG A 341 25.39 -3.23 2.28
N LEU A 342 25.72 -3.03 3.55
CA LEU A 342 24.92 -3.50 4.68
C LEU A 342 24.58 -2.33 5.60
N ALA A 343 23.32 -2.26 6.03
CA ALA A 343 22.86 -1.39 7.10
C ALA A 343 22.00 -2.15 8.10
N THR A 344 21.95 -1.67 9.34
CA THR A 344 21.15 -2.29 10.40
C THR A 344 20.33 -1.26 11.17
N THR A 345 19.28 -1.72 11.83
CA THR A 345 18.47 -0.87 12.73
C THR A 345 19.09 -0.67 14.10
N VAL A 346 20.20 -1.33 14.43
CA VAL A 346 20.79 -1.35 15.79
C VAL A 346 21.12 0.08 16.24
N ASP A 347 21.81 0.86 15.42
CA ASP A 347 22.15 2.26 15.72
C ASP A 347 20.90 3.10 15.99
N SER A 348 19.85 2.87 15.19
CA SER A 348 18.56 3.55 15.34
C SER A 348 17.83 3.17 16.63
N GLN A 349 17.97 1.92 17.09
CA GLN A 349 17.41 1.45 18.36
C GLN A 349 18.12 2.08 19.56
N TYR A 350 19.41 2.41 19.46
CA TYR A 350 20.12 3.19 20.48
C TYR A 350 19.96 4.72 20.32
N GLY A 351 19.20 5.17 19.32
CA GLY A 351 19.02 6.59 19.02
C GLY A 351 20.29 7.28 18.49
N VAL A 352 21.28 6.50 18.05
CA VAL A 352 22.49 7.00 17.40
C VAL A 352 22.12 7.48 16.00
N ARG A 353 22.44 8.74 15.70
CA ARG A 353 22.31 9.23 14.32
C ARG A 353 23.57 8.84 13.55
N PRO A 354 23.44 8.23 12.36
CA PRO A 354 24.61 7.96 11.53
C PRO A 354 25.32 9.29 11.23
N SER A 355 26.63 9.33 11.52
CA SER A 355 27.43 10.52 11.26
C SER A 355 27.48 10.73 9.74
N ARG A 356 27.00 11.87 9.25
CA ARG A 356 27.24 12.29 7.86
C ARG A 356 28.75 12.38 7.69
N GLY A 357 29.31 11.63 6.73
CA GLY A 357 30.74 11.51 6.51
C GLY A 357 31.48 12.84 6.62
N SER A 358 32.22 13.02 7.72
CA SER A 358 33.34 13.94 7.72
C SER A 358 34.49 13.21 7.05
N GLN A 359 35.10 13.86 6.05
CA GLN A 359 36.35 13.40 5.47
C GLN A 359 37.38 13.06 6.56
N PRO A 360 38.32 12.13 6.30
CA PRO A 360 39.42 11.88 7.21
C PRO A 360 40.35 13.10 7.19
N SER A 361 40.09 14.06 8.07
CA SER A 361 41.06 15.13 8.33
C SER A 361 42.27 14.52 9.03
N LYS A 362 43.43 14.65 8.38
CA LYS A 362 44.72 14.24 8.89
C LYS A 362 44.94 14.79 10.31
N ARG A 363 45.40 13.88 11.19
CA ARG A 363 46.11 14.06 12.47
C ARG A 363 46.18 15.48 13.02
N HIS A 364 45.69 15.67 14.24
CA HIS A 364 46.53 16.18 15.33
C HIS A 364 46.16 15.49 16.65
N SER A 365 47.20 15.07 17.35
CA SER A 365 47.25 14.45 18.67
C SER A 365 46.47 15.21 19.74
N ALA A 366 45.54 14.53 20.40
CA ALA A 366 45.01 14.91 21.72
C ALA A 366 44.59 13.63 22.48
N GLU A 367 44.82 13.66 23.78
CA GLU A 367 44.79 12.58 24.77
C GLU A 367 43.46 11.79 24.88
N PRO A 368 43.48 10.56 25.45
CA PRO A 368 42.28 9.75 25.68
C PRO A 368 41.46 10.30 26.86
N GLY A 369 40.75 11.40 26.61
CA GLY A 369 39.83 12.06 27.55
C GLY A 369 38.38 11.97 27.10
N GLN A 370 37.70 10.92 27.55
CA GLN A 370 36.25 10.84 27.84
C GLN A 370 35.28 11.77 27.07
N SER A 371 34.65 11.22 26.03
CA SER A 371 33.18 11.26 25.89
C SER A 371 32.69 10.00 25.18
N GLN A 372 33.09 8.84 25.69
CA GLN A 372 32.33 7.62 25.43
C GLN A 372 31.00 7.81 26.17
N SER A 373 29.97 8.27 25.46
CA SER A 373 28.59 8.13 25.95
C SER A 373 28.42 6.64 26.20
N THR A 374 28.28 6.25 27.47
CA THR A 374 27.82 4.91 27.83
C THR A 374 26.62 4.57 26.93
N PRO A 375 26.56 3.39 26.29
CA PRO A 375 25.38 3.03 25.52
C PRO A 375 24.21 3.02 26.50
N GLY A 376 23.36 4.03 26.44
CA GLY A 376 22.12 4.05 27.20
C GLY A 376 21.27 2.83 26.82
N ALA A 377 20.31 2.48 27.66
CA ALA A 377 19.34 1.45 27.31
C ALA A 377 18.71 1.74 25.92
N PRO A 378 18.46 0.71 25.09
CA PRO A 378 17.90 0.91 23.77
C PRO A 378 16.54 1.61 23.87
N PHE A 379 16.33 2.61 23.01
CA PHE A 379 15.07 3.36 22.88
C PHE A 379 13.93 2.47 22.36
N ILE A 380 14.25 1.51 21.50
CA ILE A 380 13.31 0.50 21.01
C ILE A 380 13.93 -0.87 21.29
N LEU A 381 13.26 -1.65 22.13
CA LEU A 381 13.64 -3.01 22.48
C LEU A 381 12.58 -3.98 21.96
N HIS A 382 13.00 -4.96 21.14
CA HIS A 382 12.14 -6.04 20.68
C HIS A 382 12.60 -7.37 21.28
N GLN A 383 11.82 -7.93 22.21
CA GLN A 383 12.15 -9.22 22.83
C GLN A 383 11.79 -10.42 21.95
N GLN A 384 10.80 -10.27 21.08
CA GLN A 384 10.35 -11.29 20.14
C GLN A 384 10.66 -10.88 18.70
N PRO A 385 10.82 -11.84 17.76
CA PRO A 385 11.02 -11.53 16.36
C PRO A 385 9.83 -10.73 15.82
N PRO A 386 10.06 -9.89 14.79
CA PRO A 386 8.96 -9.26 14.07
C PRO A 386 8.04 -10.35 13.49
N THR A 387 6.74 -10.09 13.50
CA THR A 387 5.73 -11.00 12.94
C THR A 387 5.64 -10.87 11.41
N SER A 388 5.91 -9.68 10.87
CA SER A 388 5.95 -9.40 9.43
C SER A 388 6.86 -8.20 9.14
N LEU A 389 7.39 -8.15 7.91
CA LEU A 389 8.26 -7.10 7.39
C LEU A 389 7.74 -6.58 6.06
N SER A 390 7.72 -5.26 5.90
CA SER A 390 7.41 -4.63 4.62
C SER A 390 8.39 -3.51 4.30
N TYR A 391 8.98 -3.59 3.11
CA TYR A 391 9.93 -2.60 2.63
C TYR A 391 9.51 -2.07 1.27
N SER A 392 9.32 -0.75 1.19
CA SER A 392 9.17 -0.02 -0.06
C SER A 392 9.92 1.28 0.08
N HIS A 393 11.08 1.37 -0.57
CA HIS A 393 12.00 2.49 -0.39
C HIS A 393 11.28 3.85 -0.47
N PRO A 394 11.49 4.77 0.50
CA PRO A 394 12.43 4.67 1.63
C PRO A 394 11.87 4.07 2.92
N TYR A 395 10.64 3.56 2.93
CA TYR A 395 9.95 3.14 4.14
C TYR A 395 10.20 1.66 4.46
N LEU A 396 10.63 1.39 5.69
CA LEU A 396 10.71 0.05 6.27
C LEU A 396 9.78 -0.03 7.48
N LEU A 397 8.85 -0.97 7.45
CA LEU A 397 7.92 -1.27 8.55
C LEU A 397 8.13 -2.68 9.08
N THR A 398 8.05 -2.79 10.40
CA THR A 398 8.04 -4.06 11.13
C THR A 398 6.79 -4.14 11.99
N SER A 399 6.14 -5.29 12.02
CA SER A 399 5.04 -5.56 12.94
C SER A 399 5.49 -6.47 14.07
N HIS A 400 4.84 -6.35 15.22
CA HIS A 400 5.24 -7.04 16.44
C HIS A 400 4.05 -7.65 17.18
N ALA A 401 4.34 -8.67 17.98
CA ALA A 401 3.37 -9.34 18.84
C ALA A 401 2.91 -8.46 20.02
N ASP A 402 3.63 -7.38 20.31
CA ASP A 402 3.32 -6.42 21.38
C ASP A 402 2.34 -5.31 20.94
N ASN A 403 1.53 -5.60 19.92
CA ASN A 403 0.47 -4.74 19.37
C ASN A 403 1.00 -3.45 18.72
N THR A 404 2.29 -3.39 18.40
CA THR A 404 2.88 -2.20 17.79
C THR A 404 3.50 -2.46 16.43
N LEU A 405 3.71 -1.36 15.71
CA LEU A 405 4.54 -1.33 14.51
C LEU A 405 5.78 -0.49 14.80
N THR A 406 6.88 -0.74 14.10
CA THR A 406 8.03 0.15 14.09
C THR A 406 8.34 0.59 12.68
N MET A 407 8.47 1.90 12.50
CA MET A 407 8.83 2.56 11.25
C MET A 407 10.29 3.00 11.29
N TYR A 408 10.99 2.71 10.19
CA TYR A 408 12.34 3.16 9.90
C TYR A 408 12.36 3.84 8.52
N LEU A 409 13.29 4.78 8.33
CA LEU A 409 13.60 5.33 7.00
C LEU A 409 14.94 4.80 6.53
N VAL A 410 14.96 4.20 5.35
CA VAL A 410 16.17 3.68 4.72
C VAL A 410 16.68 4.72 3.73
N VAL A 411 17.87 5.23 3.99
CA VAL A 411 18.57 6.13 3.06
C VAL A 411 19.50 5.28 2.22
N SER A 412 19.22 5.22 0.91
CA SER A 412 20.02 4.52 -0.09
C SER A 412 20.37 5.54 -1.17
N THR A 413 21.66 5.84 -1.29
CA THR A 413 22.20 6.80 -2.26
C THR A 413 23.28 6.13 -3.11
N ALA A 414 23.93 6.89 -3.99
CA ALA A 414 25.07 6.40 -4.75
C ALA A 414 26.20 5.90 -3.83
N ASP A 415 26.42 6.53 -2.68
CA ASP A 415 27.61 6.31 -1.84
C ASP A 415 27.29 5.77 -0.45
N ASP A 416 26.10 6.09 0.08
CA ASP A 416 25.71 5.71 1.45
C ASP A 416 24.47 4.80 1.48
N LEU A 417 24.50 3.84 2.41
CA LEU A 417 23.34 3.07 2.86
C LEU A 417 23.28 3.12 4.39
N PHE A 418 22.19 3.65 4.95
CA PHE A 418 21.97 3.63 6.40
C PHE A 418 20.49 3.68 6.76
N VAL A 419 20.17 3.27 7.98
CA VAL A 419 18.84 3.41 8.56
C VAL A 419 18.80 4.67 9.42
N GLN A 420 17.85 5.55 9.12
CA GLN A 420 17.62 6.78 9.85
C GLN A 420 16.49 6.60 10.87
N GLY A 421 16.88 6.49 12.13
CA GLY A 421 15.98 6.51 13.29
C GLY A 421 14.96 5.36 13.31
N GLY A 422 14.20 5.27 14.40
CA GLY A 422 13.11 4.33 14.54
C GLY A 422 11.96 5.00 15.29
N ARG A 423 10.73 4.77 14.84
CA ARG A 423 9.54 5.25 15.55
C ARG A 423 8.54 4.14 15.73
N ARG A 424 8.14 3.95 16.99
CA ARG A 424 7.06 3.04 17.36
C ARG A 424 5.70 3.69 17.10
N LEU A 425 4.84 2.99 16.39
CA LEU A 425 3.48 3.38 16.06
C LEU A 425 2.51 2.55 16.91
N TRP A 426 1.50 3.21 17.44
CA TRP A 426 0.56 2.63 18.39
C TRP A 426 -0.86 2.67 17.82
N GLY A 427 -1.70 1.71 18.20
CA GLY A 427 -3.10 1.74 17.82
C GLY A 427 -3.78 0.39 17.96
N HIS A 428 -3.13 -0.69 17.52
CA HIS A 428 -3.70 -2.03 17.66
C HIS A 428 -3.89 -2.41 19.13
N THR A 429 -4.95 -3.15 19.42
CA THR A 429 -5.24 -3.68 20.76
C THR A 429 -4.76 -5.12 20.94
N SER A 430 -4.32 -5.77 19.85
CA SER A 430 -3.77 -7.12 19.83
C SER A 430 -2.55 -7.23 18.91
N SER A 431 -1.86 -8.36 18.96
CA SER A 431 -0.68 -8.65 18.14
C SER A 431 -0.95 -8.31 16.68
N VAL A 432 0.04 -7.76 15.98
CA VAL A 432 -0.10 -7.42 14.56
C VAL A 432 0.47 -8.57 13.74
N SER A 433 -0.31 -9.17 12.83
CA SER A 433 0.13 -10.30 12.00
C SER A 433 0.79 -9.86 10.70
N ALA A 434 0.27 -8.82 10.06
CA ALA A 434 0.72 -8.39 8.75
C ALA A 434 0.80 -6.87 8.64
N VAL A 435 1.78 -6.39 7.87
CA VAL A 435 1.94 -4.98 7.54
C VAL A 435 2.40 -4.84 6.09
N GLN A 436 1.89 -3.82 5.40
CA GLN A 436 2.36 -3.48 4.06
C GLN A 436 2.52 -1.97 3.91
N VAL A 437 3.63 -1.55 3.30
CA VAL A 437 3.93 -0.14 3.02
C VAL A 437 4.10 0.13 1.54
N THR A 438 3.65 1.30 1.10
CA THR A 438 3.88 1.80 -0.26
C THR A 438 5.06 2.77 -0.29
N LYS A 439 5.65 2.95 -1.46
CA LYS A 439 6.69 3.96 -1.74
C LYS A 439 6.30 5.40 -1.38
N ARG A 440 5.00 5.68 -1.24
CA ARG A 440 4.42 6.98 -0.89
C ARG A 440 4.23 7.19 0.61
N GLY A 441 4.55 6.19 1.45
CA GLY A 441 4.40 6.29 2.89
C GLY A 441 2.96 6.12 3.39
N LYS A 442 2.05 5.58 2.58
CA LYS A 442 0.83 4.96 3.09
C LYS A 442 1.14 3.54 3.52
N ALA A 443 0.55 3.09 4.63
CA ALA A 443 0.66 1.72 5.08
C ALA A 443 -0.68 1.17 5.61
N VAL A 444 -0.81 -0.14 5.55
CA VAL A 444 -1.93 -0.91 6.11
C VAL A 444 -1.37 -1.99 7.02
N SER A 445 -2.06 -2.26 8.11
CA SER A 445 -1.70 -3.30 9.07
C SER A 445 -2.92 -4.02 9.59
N VAL A 446 -2.77 -5.30 9.91
CA VAL A 446 -3.87 -6.20 10.31
C VAL A 446 -3.50 -6.87 11.64
N SER A 447 -4.45 -6.93 12.57
CA SER A 447 -4.29 -7.69 13.81
C SER A 447 -4.24 -9.20 13.54
N SER A 448 -3.59 -9.95 14.43
CA SER A 448 -3.54 -11.41 14.39
C SER A 448 -4.93 -12.05 14.53
N ARG A 449 -5.91 -11.34 15.09
CA ARG A 449 -7.31 -11.76 15.14
C ARG A 449 -8.09 -11.43 13.86
N GLY A 450 -7.53 -10.59 12.98
CA GLY A 450 -8.16 -10.08 11.77
C GLY A 450 -9.30 -9.08 12.02
N ASP A 451 -9.63 -8.78 13.27
CA ASP A 451 -10.72 -7.88 13.65
C ASP A 451 -10.37 -6.39 13.54
N GLU A 452 -9.07 -6.06 13.55
CA GLU A 452 -8.58 -4.69 13.48
C GLU A 452 -7.69 -4.49 12.27
N ILE A 453 -8.14 -3.61 11.36
CA ILE A 453 -7.33 -3.13 10.25
C ILE A 453 -7.08 -1.65 10.46
N ARG A 454 -5.81 -1.26 10.37
CA ARG A 454 -5.37 0.13 10.56
C ARG A 454 -4.60 0.66 9.37
N ILE A 455 -4.83 1.94 9.10
CA ILE A 455 -4.20 2.71 8.05
C ILE A 455 -3.27 3.76 8.67
N TRP A 456 -2.13 3.97 8.02
CA TRP A 456 -1.09 4.87 8.47
C TRP A 456 -0.64 5.79 7.34
N GLU A 457 -0.53 7.09 7.61
CA GLU A 457 0.12 8.07 6.74
C GLU A 457 1.45 8.45 7.38
N LEU A 458 2.53 7.78 6.97
CA LEU A 458 3.84 7.83 7.60
C LEU A 458 4.58 9.15 7.38
N GLU A 459 4.17 9.96 6.41
CA GLU A 459 4.80 11.24 6.11
C GLU A 459 4.86 12.19 7.31
N THR A 460 3.80 12.21 8.14
CA THR A 460 3.79 13.05 9.35
C THR A 460 4.82 12.58 10.37
N ALA A 461 5.11 11.28 10.38
CA ALA A 461 6.02 10.65 11.31
C ALA A 461 7.47 11.05 11.07
N ILE A 462 7.83 11.30 9.81
CA ILE A 462 9.19 11.65 9.36
C ILE A 462 9.74 12.85 10.12
N SER A 463 8.90 13.87 10.38
CA SER A 463 9.32 15.10 11.05
C SER A 463 9.75 14.88 12.52
N SER A 464 9.33 13.77 13.12
CA SER A 464 9.61 13.43 14.52
C SER A 464 10.69 12.35 14.69
N LEU A 465 11.19 11.79 13.59
CA LEU A 465 12.09 10.64 13.60
C LEU A 465 13.41 10.96 14.33
N GLY A 466 13.69 10.23 15.41
CA GLY A 466 14.88 10.42 16.24
C GLY A 466 14.87 11.68 17.12
N THR A 467 13.69 12.19 17.52
CA THR A 467 13.55 13.29 18.49
C THR A 467 13.02 12.76 19.82
N ARG A 468 13.73 13.05 20.94
CA ARG A 468 13.35 12.64 22.32
C ARG A 468 12.04 13.24 22.84
N LYS A 469 11.61 14.37 22.28
CA LYS A 469 10.38 15.05 22.69
C LYS A 469 9.21 14.52 21.89
N ALA A 470 8.37 13.69 22.51
CA ALA A 470 7.16 13.14 21.90
C ALA A 470 6.21 14.27 21.45
N PRO A 471 5.91 14.41 20.16
CA PRO A 471 4.76 15.17 19.71
C PRO A 471 3.73 14.18 19.16
N LYS A 472 2.63 14.00 19.92
CA LYS A 472 1.44 13.18 19.59
C LYS A 472 1.71 11.71 19.26
N GLU A 473 1.07 10.85 20.05
CA GLU A 473 0.78 9.47 19.70
C GLU A 473 0.19 9.44 18.28
N GLU A 474 0.93 8.85 17.34
CA GLU A 474 0.36 8.57 16.02
C GLU A 474 -0.45 7.30 16.15
N HIS A 475 -1.75 7.50 16.36
CA HIS A 475 -2.72 6.43 16.33
C HIS A 475 -3.02 6.09 14.88
N GLY A 476 -2.84 4.82 14.51
CA GLY A 476 -3.30 4.30 13.23
C GLY A 476 -4.81 4.48 13.14
N ILE A 477 -5.30 4.84 11.96
CA ILE A 477 -6.73 5.05 11.75
C ILE A 477 -7.37 3.67 11.60
N GLN A 478 -8.23 3.29 12.54
CA GLN A 478 -8.99 2.03 12.44
C GLN A 478 -10.04 2.16 11.35
N LEU A 479 -10.14 1.13 10.51
CA LEU A 479 -11.18 1.09 9.50
C LEU A 479 -12.54 0.89 10.15
N SER A 480 -13.45 1.81 9.87
CA SER A 480 -14.84 1.70 10.28
C SER A 480 -15.63 1.16 9.09
N ALA A 481 -15.80 -0.16 9.04
CA ALA A 481 -16.75 -0.76 8.11
C ALA A 481 -18.16 -0.24 8.44
N GLY A 482 -18.85 0.37 7.48
CA GLY A 482 -20.20 0.91 7.64
C GLY A 482 -21.30 -0.13 7.82
N SER A 483 -21.02 -1.25 8.48
CA SER A 483 -22.02 -2.22 8.91
C SER A 483 -22.30 -1.98 10.39
N LYS A 484 -23.49 -1.46 10.70
CA LYS A 484 -24.05 -1.55 12.05
C LYS A 484 -24.26 -3.04 12.37
N HIS A 485 -23.25 -3.70 12.91
CA HIS A 485 -23.51 -4.86 13.75
C HIS A 485 -24.10 -4.32 15.05
N GLU A 486 -25.44 -4.23 15.12
CA GLU A 486 -26.09 -4.20 16.41
C GLU A 486 -25.69 -5.48 17.16
N PRO A 487 -25.14 -5.37 18.38
CA PRO A 487 -24.95 -6.55 19.20
C PRO A 487 -26.32 -7.11 19.54
N ALA A 488 -26.62 -8.31 19.05
CA ALA A 488 -27.82 -9.04 19.44
C ALA A 488 -27.89 -9.11 20.97
N PRO A 489 -29.09 -8.92 21.57
CA PRO A 489 -29.23 -8.86 23.02
C PRO A 489 -28.83 -10.19 23.64
N ALA A 490 -27.94 -10.12 24.63
CA ALA A 490 -27.50 -11.27 25.41
C ALA A 490 -28.70 -11.90 26.14
N LEU A 491 -29.04 -13.14 25.79
CA LEU A 491 -29.93 -13.98 26.59
C LEU A 491 -29.16 -14.55 27.80
N PRO A 492 -29.77 -14.67 28.98
CA PRO A 492 -29.08 -15.09 30.20
C PRO A 492 -28.67 -16.57 30.13
N ARG A 493 -27.43 -16.83 30.53
CA ARG A 493 -26.88 -18.18 30.73
C ARG A 493 -27.59 -18.90 31.86
N THR A 494 -28.24 -20.02 31.57
CA THR A 494 -28.59 -21.04 32.57
C THR A 494 -27.52 -22.11 32.61
N LEU A 495 -27.08 -22.42 33.83
CA LEU A 495 -26.09 -23.43 34.19
C LEU A 495 -26.71 -24.83 34.06
N SER A 496 -26.03 -25.75 33.38
CA SER A 496 -26.12 -27.19 33.66
C SER A 496 -24.82 -27.89 33.28
N GLU A 497 -24.41 -28.77 34.18
CA GLU A 497 -23.06 -29.28 34.39
C GLU A 497 -22.53 -30.26 33.34
N SER A 498 -21.20 -30.21 33.20
CA SER A 498 -20.22 -31.27 32.92
C SER A 498 -20.61 -32.50 32.10
N LEU A 499 -19.81 -32.78 31.07
CA LEU A 499 -19.06 -34.04 30.96
C LEU A 499 -17.81 -33.82 30.09
N ASN A 500 -16.67 -34.24 30.64
CA ASN A 500 -15.33 -34.15 30.08
C ASN A 500 -15.24 -34.80 28.69
N SER A 501 -14.76 -34.05 27.70
CA SER A 501 -13.92 -34.61 26.64
C SER A 501 -12.69 -33.72 26.50
N LYS A 502 -11.52 -34.32 26.73
CA LYS A 502 -10.23 -33.69 26.48
C LYS A 502 -10.10 -33.52 24.96
N SER A 503 -10.51 -32.37 24.43
CA SER A 503 -10.11 -31.95 23.09
C SER A 503 -8.67 -31.41 23.18
N GLN A 504 -7.79 -32.07 22.45
CA GLN A 504 -6.42 -31.64 22.22
C GLN A 504 -6.38 -30.16 21.85
N GLU A 505 -5.52 -29.41 22.53
CA GLU A 505 -5.06 -28.08 22.14
C GLU A 505 -4.54 -28.16 20.69
N THR A 506 -5.40 -27.81 19.74
CA THR A 506 -5.02 -27.55 18.37
C THR A 506 -4.51 -26.11 18.33
N SER A 507 -3.21 -25.98 18.11
CA SER A 507 -2.48 -24.71 17.97
C SER A 507 -3.21 -23.73 17.03
N PRO A 508 -3.51 -22.48 17.44
CA PRO A 508 -4.17 -21.50 16.59
C PRO A 508 -3.11 -20.80 15.72
N LEU A 509 -2.56 -21.53 14.76
CA LEU A 509 -1.85 -20.94 13.62
C LEU A 509 -2.85 -20.82 12.47
N SER A 510 -3.86 -19.97 12.63
CA SER A 510 -4.64 -19.43 11.51
C SER A 510 -3.77 -18.40 10.82
N ILE A 511 -3.01 -18.88 9.84
CA ILE A 511 -1.98 -18.17 9.12
C ILE A 511 -2.64 -17.09 8.25
N MET A 512 -2.81 -15.87 8.76
CA MET A 512 -2.99 -14.67 7.93
C MET A 512 -1.64 -14.32 7.28
N GLN A 513 -1.19 -15.13 6.31
CA GLN A 513 0.03 -14.87 5.54
C GLN A 513 -0.24 -13.84 4.44
N ASP A 514 0.47 -12.72 4.49
CA ASP A 514 0.91 -11.86 3.39
C ASP A 514 -0.09 -11.27 2.39
N CYS A 515 -1.39 -11.49 2.56
CA CYS A 515 -2.40 -11.11 1.58
C CYS A 515 -3.06 -9.75 1.87
N VAL A 516 -2.23 -8.74 2.15
CA VAL A 516 -2.65 -7.34 2.10
C VAL A 516 -2.14 -6.76 0.79
N GLY A 517 -3.03 -6.16 0.01
CA GLY A 517 -2.69 -5.40 -1.19
C GLY A 517 -3.50 -4.11 -1.20
N PHE A 518 -2.89 -2.97 -1.51
CA PHE A 518 -3.62 -1.71 -1.58
C PHE A 518 -3.02 -0.73 -2.58
N ASP A 519 -3.86 0.19 -3.04
CA ASP A 519 -3.47 1.36 -3.84
C ASP A 519 -4.00 2.65 -3.19
N GLU A 520 -4.12 3.71 -3.99
CA GLU A 520 -4.65 4.99 -3.54
C GLU A 520 -6.17 4.97 -3.29
N GLU A 521 -6.90 3.99 -3.81
CA GLU A 521 -8.36 3.93 -3.78
C GLU A 521 -8.90 2.79 -2.92
N ARG A 522 -8.17 1.68 -2.80
CA ARG A 522 -8.68 0.42 -2.26
C ARG A 522 -7.65 -0.28 -1.38
N VAL A 523 -8.14 -0.99 -0.37
CA VAL A 523 -7.40 -1.96 0.44
C VAL A 523 -8.06 -3.33 0.27
N LEU A 524 -7.26 -4.35 0.00
CA LEU A 524 -7.69 -5.73 -0.15
C LEU A 524 -7.08 -6.57 0.96
N LEU A 525 -7.91 -7.40 1.59
CA LEU A 525 -7.53 -8.32 2.64
C LEU A 525 -8.08 -9.71 2.34
N LEU A 526 -7.21 -10.71 2.29
CA LEU A 526 -7.65 -12.10 2.35
C LEU A 526 -7.81 -12.52 3.82
N ARG A 527 -8.99 -13.01 4.17
CA ARG A 527 -9.34 -13.52 5.50
C ARG A 527 -9.78 -14.98 5.37
N GLU A 528 -9.40 -15.81 6.34
CA GLU A 528 -9.99 -17.13 6.51
C GLU A 528 -11.11 -17.06 7.57
N LYS A 529 -12.31 -17.55 7.23
CA LYS A 529 -13.46 -17.59 8.15
C LYS A 529 -13.77 -19.05 8.48
N GLY A 530 -13.50 -19.45 9.72
CA GLY A 530 -13.68 -20.85 10.14
C GLY A 530 -12.73 -21.81 9.41
N VAL A 531 -13.09 -23.09 9.36
CA VAL A 531 -12.24 -24.12 8.74
C VAL A 531 -12.43 -24.07 7.22
N GLY A 532 -11.47 -23.47 6.51
CA GLY A 532 -11.31 -23.63 5.06
C GLY A 532 -12.04 -22.64 4.15
N THR A 533 -12.87 -21.72 4.65
CA THR A 533 -13.46 -20.68 3.78
C THR A 533 -12.56 -19.44 3.72
N GLN A 534 -12.18 -19.03 2.51
CA GLN A 534 -11.38 -17.82 2.28
C GLN A 534 -12.26 -16.71 1.67
N LEU A 535 -12.16 -15.53 2.26
CA LEU A 535 -12.89 -14.31 1.90
C LEU A 535 -11.90 -13.24 1.45
N LEU A 536 -12.16 -12.63 0.31
CA LEU A 536 -11.49 -11.39 -0.09
C LEU A 536 -12.38 -10.20 0.32
N GLU A 537 -11.90 -9.40 1.26
CA GLU A 537 -12.52 -8.14 1.64
C GLU A 537 -11.88 -6.99 0.85
N CYS A 538 -12.71 -6.21 0.16
CA CYS A 538 -12.31 -5.00 -0.54
C CYS A 538 -12.88 -3.77 0.19
N TYR A 539 -11.99 -2.91 0.64
CA TYR A 539 -12.28 -1.64 1.29
C TYR A 539 -12.05 -0.51 0.28
N ASP A 540 -13.12 0.04 -0.27
CA ASP A 540 -13.10 1.10 -1.28
C ASP A 540 -13.31 2.49 -0.63
N PHE A 541 -12.39 3.42 -0.89
CA PHE A 541 -12.37 4.78 -0.33
C PHE A 541 -12.90 5.85 -1.29
N THR A 542 -13.43 5.48 -2.46
CA THR A 542 -13.86 6.45 -3.49
C THR A 542 -15.14 7.23 -3.19
#